data_AF-A0A086XT75-F1
#
_entry.id   AF-A0A086XT75-F1
#
_cell.length_a   1.000
_cell.length_b   1.000
_cell.length_c   1.000
_cell.angle_alpha   90.00
_cell.angle_beta   90.00
_cell.angle_gamma   90.00
#
_symmetry.space_group_name_H-M   'P 1'
#
loop_
_entity.id
_entity.type
_entity.pdbx_description
1 polymer ?
#
loop_
_entity_poly.entity_id
_entity_poly.type
_entity_poly.pdbx_seq_one_letter_code
_entity_poly.pdbx_strand_id
1 'polypeptide(L)'
;MELTTGAILRRITHTELSCAAHKLATVILDAIAWKDGYNGLPHGTAAFTLGDLADRMTVSRQHLHALLAELAASGLRLLRQRGKGRFAPWLFRFGCCDQPDADGEVSTTADTTPYIRDSNKNVFSGTIVVDREEPEKAARWLALIGKAKTALPCRAADSRHIWERFREFNRGRGHDAVPAGYLLGFMRKWRGGDVSGSDPSLASGKPITRQADKLQRLMAPAPFINRYFHESDLKRKLGVDRYEKRVEDLRSRFGCSVFQAQLAVHGMAVAEGVIQR
;
A
#
# COMPACT_ATOMS: atom_id res chain seq x y z
N MET A 1 5.10 19.87 -10.91
CA MET A 1 5.69 19.70 -9.56
C MET A 1 5.21 18.35 -9.03
N GLU A 2 6.09 17.41 -8.67
CA GLU A 2 5.63 16.13 -8.11
C GLU A 2 4.87 16.35 -6.80
N LEU A 3 3.71 15.71 -6.66
CA LEU A 3 2.87 15.78 -5.47
C LEU A 3 3.59 15.08 -4.32
N THR A 4 4.32 15.83 -3.51
CA THR A 4 5.01 15.31 -2.32
C THR A 4 4.55 16.07 -1.09
N THR A 5 4.56 15.39 0.05
CA THR A 5 4.19 15.99 1.35
C THR A 5 5.00 17.25 1.63
N GLY A 6 6.31 17.23 1.35
CA GLY A 6 7.20 18.37 1.56
C GLY A 6 6.94 19.55 0.62
N ALA A 7 6.54 19.30 -0.64
CA ALA A 7 6.17 20.37 -1.56
C ALA A 7 4.89 21.09 -1.10
N ILE A 8 3.88 20.34 -0.66
CA ILE A 8 2.64 20.93 -0.15
C ILE A 8 2.90 21.66 1.17
N LEU A 9 3.68 21.09 2.08
CA LEU A 9 3.99 21.73 3.37
C LEU A 9 4.70 23.07 3.18
N ARG A 10 5.71 23.13 2.30
CA ARG A 10 6.38 24.40 1.94
C ARG A 10 5.39 25.42 1.39
N ARG A 11 4.44 24.98 0.58
CA ARG A 11 3.45 25.88 0.01
C ARG A 11 2.45 26.37 1.04
N ILE A 12 2.07 25.53 2.02
CA ILE A 12 1.26 25.94 3.17
C ILE A 12 2.00 27.06 3.91
N THR A 13 3.27 26.85 4.26
CA THR A 13 4.07 27.84 5.02
C THR A 13 4.33 29.14 4.27
N HIS A 14 4.35 29.12 2.94
CA HIS A 14 4.55 30.31 2.11
C HIS A 14 3.25 31.02 1.72
N THR A 15 2.08 30.43 1.98
CA THR A 15 0.80 31.05 1.66
C THR A 15 0.30 31.85 2.86
N GLU A 16 -0.08 33.10 2.63
CA GLU A 16 -0.74 33.91 3.64
C GLU A 16 -2.12 33.32 3.96
N LEU A 17 -2.23 32.72 5.13
CA LEU A 17 -3.42 32.07 5.65
C LEU A 17 -3.58 32.43 7.12
N SER A 18 -4.82 32.51 7.58
CA SER A 18 -5.14 32.57 9.00
C SER A 18 -4.53 31.36 9.74
N CYS A 19 -4.21 31.52 11.03
CA CYS A 19 -3.67 30.42 11.83
C CYS A 19 -4.59 29.18 11.81
N ALA A 20 -5.90 29.40 11.78
CA ALA A 20 -6.89 28.33 11.71
C ALA A 20 -6.89 27.63 10.33
N ALA A 21 -6.75 28.38 9.22
CA ALA A 21 -6.63 27.79 7.90
C ALA A 21 -5.30 27.03 7.73
N HIS A 22 -4.20 27.54 8.31
CA HIS A 22 -2.93 26.83 8.40
C HIS A 22 -3.08 25.46 9.07
N LYS A 23 -3.73 25.42 10.24
CA LYS A 23 -4.02 24.17 10.96
C LYS A 23 -4.93 23.24 10.14
N LEU A 24 -5.93 23.79 9.45
CA LEU A 24 -6.81 22.98 8.60
C LEU A 24 -6.04 22.34 7.43
N ALA A 25 -5.16 23.09 6.79
CA ALA A 25 -4.35 22.60 5.68
C ALA A 25 -3.41 21.47 6.11
N THR A 26 -2.79 21.58 7.30
CA THR A 26 -1.91 20.52 7.83
C THR A 26 -2.69 19.27 8.23
N VAL A 27 -3.89 19.41 8.80
CA VAL A 27 -4.78 18.27 9.09
C VAL A 27 -5.19 17.54 7.80
N ILE A 28 -5.47 18.28 6.73
CA ILE A 28 -5.80 17.68 5.43
C ILE A 28 -4.57 16.98 4.84
N LEU A 29 -3.40 17.61 4.91
CA LEU A 29 -2.13 17.08 4.41
C LEU A 29 -1.76 15.74 5.06
N ASP A 30 -1.94 15.62 6.37
CA ASP A 30 -1.66 14.40 7.14
C ASP A 30 -2.50 13.20 6.68
N ALA A 31 -3.73 13.45 6.23
CA ALA A 31 -4.66 12.42 5.80
C ALA A 31 -4.62 12.08 4.30
N ILE A 32 -3.68 12.66 3.53
CA ILE A 32 -3.56 12.39 2.10
C ILE A 32 -3.11 10.94 1.85
N ALA A 33 -3.80 10.28 0.92
CA ALA A 33 -3.37 9.00 0.36
C ALA A 33 -2.17 9.20 -0.57
N TRP A 34 -0.96 8.92 -0.07
CA TRP A 34 0.28 8.98 -0.89
C TRP A 34 0.58 7.68 -1.65
N LYS A 35 -0.21 6.64 -1.47
CA LYS A 35 -0.14 5.39 -2.23
C LYS A 35 -1.49 5.17 -2.92
N ASP A 36 -1.46 4.75 -4.17
CA ASP A 36 -2.68 4.44 -4.92
C ASP A 36 -3.53 3.40 -4.17
N GLY A 37 -4.82 3.70 -3.98
CA GLY A 37 -5.77 2.82 -3.32
C GLY A 37 -5.60 2.71 -1.80
N TYR A 38 -4.73 3.52 -1.17
CA TYR A 38 -4.64 3.58 0.29
C TYR A 38 -5.98 4.10 0.86
N ASN A 39 -6.58 3.32 1.77
CA ASN A 39 -7.95 3.54 2.27
C ASN A 39 -9.02 3.61 1.16
N GLY A 40 -8.77 3.02 -0.02
CA GLY A 40 -9.67 3.10 -1.17
C GLY A 40 -9.70 4.46 -1.86
N LEU A 41 -8.75 5.35 -1.57
CA LEU A 41 -8.68 6.70 -2.13
C LEU A 41 -7.69 6.81 -3.29
N PRO A 42 -7.95 7.68 -4.27
CA PRO A 42 -6.96 8.04 -5.29
C PRO A 42 -5.75 8.74 -4.65
N HIS A 43 -4.57 8.55 -5.25
CA HIS A 43 -3.35 9.24 -4.81
C HIS A 43 -3.55 10.76 -4.76
N GLY A 44 -3.03 11.40 -3.71
CA GLY A 44 -3.11 12.85 -3.52
C GLY A 44 -4.43 13.36 -2.95
N THR A 45 -5.30 12.45 -2.50
CA THR A 45 -6.62 12.80 -1.98
C THR A 45 -6.73 12.47 -0.50
N ALA A 46 -7.37 13.34 0.27
CA ALA A 46 -7.80 13.06 1.65
C ALA A 46 -9.32 12.96 1.71
N ALA A 47 -9.87 12.15 2.61
CA ALA A 47 -11.31 11.99 2.78
C ALA A 47 -11.74 12.32 4.20
N PHE A 48 -12.74 13.20 4.33
CA PHE A 48 -13.33 13.56 5.62
C PHE A 48 -14.84 13.74 5.53
N THR A 49 -15.53 13.52 6.65
CA THR A 49 -16.85 14.13 6.85
C THR A 49 -16.64 15.56 7.36
N LEU A 50 -17.58 16.47 7.05
CA LEU A 50 -17.50 17.85 7.58
C LEU A 50 -17.69 17.89 9.11
N GLY A 51 -18.36 16.89 9.69
CA GLY A 51 -18.47 16.72 11.15
C GLY A 51 -17.11 16.43 11.77
N ASP A 52 -16.46 15.35 11.33
CA ASP A 52 -15.13 14.96 11.82
C ASP A 52 -14.11 16.11 11.69
N LEU A 53 -14.15 16.84 10.57
CA LEU A 53 -13.22 17.92 10.32
C LEU A 53 -13.49 19.12 11.25
N ALA A 54 -14.75 19.43 11.54
CA ALA A 54 -15.12 20.47 12.49
C ALA A 54 -14.71 20.10 13.92
N ASP A 55 -14.91 18.84 14.30
CA ASP A 55 -14.57 18.30 15.63
C ASP A 55 -13.04 18.29 15.84
N ARG A 56 -12.26 17.83 14.86
CA ARG A 56 -10.78 17.86 14.90
C ARG A 56 -10.22 19.27 14.96
N MET A 57 -10.88 20.21 14.29
CA MET A 57 -10.50 21.62 14.31
C MET A 57 -10.99 22.35 15.56
N THR A 58 -11.91 21.75 16.33
CA THR A 58 -12.64 22.33 17.46
C THR A 58 -13.32 23.65 17.09
N VAL A 59 -14.00 23.68 15.93
CA VAL A 59 -14.67 24.88 15.40
C VAL A 59 -16.10 24.56 14.97
N SER A 60 -16.95 25.59 14.84
CA SER A 60 -18.29 25.42 14.29
C SER A 60 -18.24 25.04 12.80
N ARG A 61 -19.27 24.35 12.30
CA ARG A 61 -19.39 24.03 10.86
C ARG A 61 -19.38 25.28 9.99
N GLN A 62 -20.00 26.37 10.44
CA GLN A 62 -19.99 27.65 9.73
C GLN A 62 -18.58 28.20 9.61
N HIS A 63 -17.80 28.16 10.69
CA HIS A 63 -16.40 28.60 10.66
C HIS A 63 -15.54 27.67 9.80
N LEU A 64 -15.75 26.35 9.85
CA LEU A 64 -15.09 25.40 8.95
C LEU A 64 -15.34 25.74 7.47
N HIS A 65 -16.57 26.13 7.10
CA HIS A 65 -16.88 26.54 5.74
C HIS A 65 -16.10 27.80 5.32
N ALA A 66 -15.90 28.77 6.22
CA ALA A 66 -15.08 29.94 5.97
C ALA A 66 -13.60 29.57 5.75
N LEU A 67 -13.05 28.69 6.60
CA LEU A 67 -11.67 28.20 6.45
C LEU A 67 -11.47 27.41 5.14
N LEU A 68 -12.44 26.59 4.75
CA LEU A 68 -12.39 25.87 3.47
C LEU A 68 -12.48 26.83 2.27
N ALA A 69 -13.25 27.91 2.39
CA ALA A 69 -13.31 28.96 1.36
C ALA A 69 -11.99 29.72 1.25
N GLU A 70 -11.37 30.05 2.39
CA GLU A 70 -10.04 30.66 2.46
C GLU A 70 -8.99 29.78 1.78
N LEU A 71 -8.93 28.49 2.12
CA LEU A 71 -8.01 27.53 1.49
C LEU A 71 -8.25 27.36 -0.02
N ALA A 72 -9.50 27.43 -0.47
CA ALA A 72 -9.84 27.35 -1.89
C ALA A 72 -9.43 28.62 -2.66
N ALA A 73 -9.56 29.80 -2.05
CA ALA A 73 -9.18 31.08 -2.64
C ALA A 73 -7.67 31.36 -2.56
N SER A 74 -6.96 30.72 -1.65
CA SER A 74 -5.52 30.89 -1.46
C SER A 74 -4.67 30.22 -2.55
N GLY A 75 -3.34 30.45 -2.49
CA GLY A 75 -2.35 29.82 -3.36
C GLY A 75 -2.31 28.28 -3.30
N LEU A 76 -2.98 27.67 -2.30
CA LEU A 76 -3.14 26.22 -2.16
C LEU A 76 -4.24 25.64 -3.06
N ARG A 77 -5.22 26.46 -3.47
CA ARG A 77 -6.33 26.06 -4.35
C ARG A 77 -6.96 24.74 -3.93
N LEU A 78 -7.41 24.66 -2.67
CA LEU A 78 -8.02 23.44 -2.15
C LEU A 78 -9.29 23.08 -2.94
N LEU A 79 -9.25 21.95 -3.63
CA LEU A 79 -10.38 21.37 -4.34
C LEU A 79 -11.13 20.42 -3.40
N ARG A 80 -12.46 20.49 -3.43
CA ARG A 80 -13.32 19.56 -2.70
C ARG A 80 -14.33 18.91 -3.64
N GLN A 81 -14.50 17.60 -3.51
CA GLN A 81 -15.48 16.84 -4.30
C GLN A 81 -16.26 15.93 -3.37
N ARG A 82 -17.59 15.89 -3.51
CA ARG A 82 -18.42 14.95 -2.78
C ARG A 82 -18.43 13.61 -3.52
N GLY A 83 -18.17 12.52 -2.81
CA GLY A 83 -18.33 11.17 -3.38
C GLY A 83 -19.81 10.87 -3.73
N LYS A 84 -20.03 9.86 -4.57
CA LYS A 84 -21.39 9.41 -4.92
C LYS A 84 -21.95 8.55 -3.78
N GLY A 85 -23.04 8.98 -3.17
CA GLY A 85 -23.76 8.24 -2.12
C GLY A 85 -24.22 9.11 -0.94
N ARG A 86 -25.23 8.62 -0.21
CA ARG A 86 -25.82 9.35 0.94
C ARG A 86 -24.82 9.65 2.05
N PHE A 87 -23.88 8.73 2.28
CA PHE A 87 -22.85 8.78 3.33
C PHE A 87 -21.43 8.97 2.77
N ALA A 88 -21.31 9.35 1.49
CA ALA A 88 -20.00 9.51 0.89
C ALA A 88 -19.24 10.68 1.51
N PRO A 89 -17.97 10.49 1.90
CA PRO A 89 -17.15 11.55 2.45
C PRO A 89 -16.84 12.63 1.39
N TRP A 90 -16.41 13.79 1.87
CA TRP A 90 -15.80 14.81 1.04
C TRP A 90 -14.35 14.44 0.77
N LEU A 91 -14.00 14.43 -0.51
CA LEU A 91 -12.64 14.28 -0.99
C LEU A 91 -12.00 15.65 -1.12
N PHE A 92 -10.79 15.79 -0.61
CA PHE A 92 -10.00 17.02 -0.62
C PHE A 92 -8.69 16.78 -1.37
N ARG A 93 -8.32 17.74 -2.24
CA ARG A 93 -7.08 17.71 -3.02
C ARG A 93 -6.52 19.12 -3.13
N PHE A 94 -5.20 19.26 -3.00
CA PHE A 94 -4.54 20.55 -3.20
C PHE A 94 -4.29 20.78 -4.71
N GLY A 95 -5.01 21.73 -5.30
CA GLY A 95 -4.92 22.06 -6.73
C GLY A 95 -3.69 22.90 -7.08
N CYS A 96 -2.93 23.37 -6.08
CA CYS A 96 -1.70 24.10 -6.30
C CYS A 96 -0.64 23.32 -7.11
N CYS A 97 -0.74 21.99 -7.14
CA CYS A 97 0.20 21.12 -7.85
C CYS A 97 -0.27 20.74 -9.26
N ASP A 98 -1.49 21.11 -9.66
CA ASP A 98 -2.04 20.81 -10.98
C ASP A 98 -1.81 22.00 -11.91
N GLN A 99 -0.64 21.99 -12.58
CA GLN A 99 -0.39 22.84 -13.73
C GLN A 99 0.04 21.92 -14.88
N PRO A 100 -0.81 21.71 -15.91
CA PRO A 100 -0.38 21.09 -17.15
C PRO A 100 0.36 22.12 -18.02
N ASP A 101 1.42 21.63 -18.68
CA ASP A 101 2.16 22.20 -19.81
C ASP A 101 3.01 23.46 -19.62
N ALA A 102 4.34 23.25 -19.62
CA ALA A 102 5.24 23.91 -20.55
C ALA A 102 6.55 23.10 -20.65
N ASP A 103 6.88 22.65 -21.86
CA ASP A 103 8.23 22.26 -22.24
C ASP A 103 9.23 23.32 -21.78
N GLY A 104 10.35 22.88 -21.20
CA GLY A 104 11.42 23.81 -20.86
C GLY A 104 12.29 23.35 -19.70
N GLU A 105 13.31 22.59 -20.08
CA GLU A 105 14.62 22.58 -19.43
C GLU A 105 14.77 22.01 -18.01
N VAL A 106 15.48 20.88 -18.00
CA VAL A 106 16.20 20.31 -16.87
C VAL A 106 16.96 21.39 -16.10
N SER A 107 16.65 21.54 -14.81
CA SER A 107 17.64 22.00 -13.84
C SER A 107 17.85 20.91 -12.81
N THR A 108 18.90 20.13 -13.08
CA THR A 108 19.59 19.29 -12.11
C THR A 108 20.24 20.18 -11.06
N THR A 109 19.63 20.34 -9.90
CA THR A 109 20.39 20.49 -8.64
C THR A 109 19.57 19.90 -7.49
N ALA A 110 20.26 19.07 -6.73
CA ALA A 110 19.72 18.14 -5.78
C ALA A 110 19.14 18.83 -4.55
N ASP A 111 17.96 18.37 -4.14
CA ASP A 111 17.62 18.24 -2.73
C ASP A 111 16.94 16.89 -2.52
N THR A 112 17.79 15.87 -2.48
CA THR A 112 17.45 14.50 -2.12
C THR A 112 16.98 14.48 -0.67
N THR A 113 15.69 14.29 -0.43
CA THR A 113 15.20 13.96 0.91
C THR A 113 15.85 12.65 1.39
N PRO A 114 16.33 12.54 2.65
CA PRO A 114 17.11 11.39 3.14
C PRO A 114 16.37 10.04 3.22
N TYR A 115 15.12 9.94 2.75
CA TYR A 115 14.27 8.75 2.99
C TYR A 115 14.11 7.81 1.77
N ILE A 116 14.77 8.08 0.64
CA ILE A 116 14.63 7.27 -0.60
C ILE A 116 15.84 6.35 -0.84
N ARG A 117 16.85 6.33 0.03
CA ARG A 117 17.83 5.23 0.01
C ARG A 117 17.19 4.02 0.69
N ASP A 118 17.09 2.92 -0.06
CA ASP A 118 16.82 1.54 0.38
C ASP A 118 15.46 0.90 0.08
N SER A 119 14.63 1.50 -0.78
CA SER A 119 13.40 0.84 -1.22
C SER A 119 13.24 0.88 -2.74
N ASN A 120 13.95 -0.02 -3.43
CA ASN A 120 13.65 -0.44 -4.81
C ASN A 120 12.29 -1.17 -4.91
N LYS A 121 11.26 -0.74 -4.18
CA LYS A 121 9.93 -1.38 -4.14
C LYS A 121 9.00 -0.88 -5.24
N ASN A 122 9.28 0.27 -5.85
CA ASN A 122 8.36 0.96 -6.76
C ASN A 122 8.95 1.29 -8.15
N VAL A 123 10.06 0.66 -8.56
CA VAL A 123 10.73 0.97 -9.84
C VAL A 123 9.89 0.58 -11.07
N PHE A 124 8.90 -0.30 -10.89
CA PHE A 124 8.05 -0.81 -11.97
C PHE A 124 6.57 -0.55 -11.65
N SER A 125 5.92 0.30 -12.45
CA SER A 125 4.48 0.60 -12.37
C SER A 125 3.79 0.36 -13.72
N GLY A 126 2.52 -0.07 -13.69
CA GLY A 126 1.72 -0.38 -14.88
C GLY A 126 1.46 -1.88 -15.11
N THR A 127 0.84 -2.22 -16.24
CA THR A 127 0.55 -3.61 -16.67
C THR A 127 1.42 -3.96 -17.87
N ILE A 128 2.08 -5.10 -17.81
CA ILE A 128 2.87 -5.68 -18.90
C ILE A 128 1.97 -6.65 -19.64
N VAL A 129 1.67 -6.37 -20.92
CA VAL A 129 1.03 -7.34 -21.81
C VAL A 129 2.12 -8.23 -22.38
N VAL A 130 2.05 -9.53 -22.11
CA VAL A 130 3.15 -10.48 -22.39
C VAL A 130 3.15 -10.95 -23.85
N ASP A 131 1.97 -10.98 -24.50
CA ASP A 131 1.81 -11.55 -25.86
C ASP A 131 1.59 -10.52 -26.99
N ARG A 132 1.31 -9.25 -26.68
CA ARG A 132 1.24 -8.17 -27.68
C ARG A 132 2.27 -7.10 -27.33
N GLU A 133 3.37 -7.08 -28.06
CA GLU A 133 4.43 -6.10 -27.84
C GLU A 133 4.42 -5.05 -28.96
N GLU A 134 4.27 -3.79 -28.57
CA GLU A 134 4.71 -2.67 -29.40
C GLU A 134 6.21 -2.45 -29.14
N PRO A 135 7.04 -2.29 -30.18
CA PRO A 135 8.50 -2.19 -30.04
C PRO A 135 8.94 -1.03 -29.13
N GLU A 136 8.16 0.04 -29.07
CA GLU A 136 8.40 1.20 -28.20
C GLU A 136 8.24 0.85 -26.70
N LYS A 137 7.27 0.00 -26.36
CA LYS A 137 7.03 -0.45 -24.99
C LYS A 137 8.12 -1.42 -24.53
N ALA A 138 8.65 -2.25 -25.43
CA ALA A 138 9.79 -3.14 -25.18
C ALA A 138 11.04 -2.36 -24.77
N ALA A 139 11.38 -1.32 -25.54
CA ALA A 139 12.54 -0.46 -25.27
C ALA A 139 12.44 0.23 -23.90
N ARG A 140 11.23 0.68 -23.53
CA ARG A 140 10.96 1.28 -22.21
C ARG A 140 11.21 0.30 -21.06
N TRP A 141 10.75 -0.95 -21.18
CA TRP A 141 10.97 -1.97 -20.16
C TRP A 141 12.45 -2.38 -20.04
N LEU A 142 13.15 -2.51 -21.16
CA LEU A 142 14.59 -2.81 -21.16
C LEU A 142 15.41 -1.71 -20.47
N ALA A 143 15.06 -0.44 -20.68
CA ALA A 143 15.70 0.68 -19.99
C ALA A 143 15.44 0.64 -18.47
N LEU A 144 14.22 0.30 -18.04
CA LEU A 144 13.87 0.15 -16.63
C LEU A 144 14.57 -1.04 -15.96
N ILE A 145 14.67 -2.18 -16.65
CA ILE A 145 15.43 -3.36 -16.19
C ILE A 145 16.91 -3.01 -16.05
N GLY A 146 17.48 -2.30 -17.03
CA GLY A 146 18.88 -1.84 -16.99
C GLY A 146 19.17 -0.95 -15.78
N LYS A 147 18.27 -0.03 -15.45
CA LYS A 147 18.39 0.81 -14.24
C LYS A 147 18.25 -0.02 -12.97
N ALA A 148 17.26 -0.91 -12.91
CA ALA A 148 16.93 -1.69 -11.71
C ALA A 148 17.94 -2.81 -11.39
N LYS A 149 18.55 -3.44 -12.41
CA LYS A 149 19.46 -4.58 -12.20
C LYS A 149 20.73 -4.21 -11.44
N THR A 150 21.16 -2.95 -11.50
CA THR A 150 22.37 -2.46 -10.80
C THR A 150 22.30 -2.68 -9.28
N ALA A 151 21.09 -2.69 -8.72
CA ALA A 151 20.83 -2.82 -7.29
C ALA A 151 20.16 -4.15 -6.93
N LEU A 152 20.20 -5.15 -7.81
CA LEU A 152 19.55 -6.45 -7.64
C LEU A 152 20.51 -7.63 -7.91
N PRO A 153 20.18 -8.84 -7.43
CA PRO A 153 20.99 -10.05 -7.67
C PRO A 153 21.24 -10.37 -9.15
N CYS A 154 20.40 -9.85 -10.05
CA CYS A 154 20.54 -9.97 -11.50
C CYS A 154 21.54 -8.99 -12.14
N ARG A 155 22.40 -8.31 -11.36
CA ARG A 155 23.35 -7.28 -11.84
C ARG A 155 24.21 -7.71 -13.04
N ALA A 156 24.58 -8.99 -13.10
CA ALA A 156 25.47 -9.54 -14.12
C ALA A 156 24.72 -10.05 -15.37
N ALA A 157 23.39 -10.15 -15.33
CA ALA A 157 22.59 -10.65 -16.44
C ALA A 157 22.26 -9.54 -17.46
N ASP A 158 22.16 -9.91 -18.73
CA ASP A 158 21.72 -8.98 -19.77
C ASP A 158 20.25 -8.61 -19.58
N SER A 159 19.92 -7.33 -19.80
CA SER A 159 18.57 -6.80 -19.62
C SER A 159 17.57 -7.46 -20.59
N ARG A 160 18.03 -7.81 -21.80
CA ARG A 160 17.23 -8.56 -22.79
C ARG A 160 16.99 -9.99 -22.33
N HIS A 161 18.02 -10.66 -21.83
CA HIS A 161 17.91 -12.02 -21.29
C HIS A 161 16.94 -12.10 -20.09
N ILE A 162 16.97 -11.13 -19.17
CA ILE A 162 16.00 -11.05 -18.06
C ILE A 162 14.57 -10.88 -18.60
N TRP A 163 14.39 -10.03 -19.62
CA TRP A 163 13.09 -9.75 -20.23
C TRP A 163 12.49 -10.99 -20.93
N GLU A 164 13.29 -11.69 -21.73
CA GLU A 164 12.86 -12.90 -22.44
C GLU A 164 12.47 -14.02 -21.47
N ARG A 165 13.30 -14.27 -20.45
CA ARG A 165 13.02 -15.28 -19.42
C ARG A 165 11.77 -14.94 -18.60
N PHE A 166 11.53 -13.67 -18.33
CA PHE A 166 10.30 -13.22 -17.68
C PHE A 166 9.07 -13.51 -18.55
N ARG A 167 9.15 -13.29 -19.87
CA ARG A 167 8.05 -13.57 -20.80
C ARG A 167 7.77 -15.06 -20.92
N GLU A 168 8.81 -15.88 -21.09
CA GLU A 168 8.67 -17.35 -21.11
C GLU A 168 8.01 -17.88 -19.83
N PHE A 169 8.44 -17.38 -18.67
CA PHE A 169 7.91 -17.78 -17.37
C PHE A 169 6.42 -17.47 -17.18
N ASN A 170 5.95 -16.35 -17.74
CA ASN A 170 4.55 -15.94 -17.65
C ASN A 170 3.68 -16.60 -18.75
N ARG A 171 4.21 -16.78 -19.96
CA ARG A 171 3.54 -17.53 -21.04
C ARG A 171 3.33 -18.99 -20.66
N GLY A 172 4.34 -19.65 -20.07
CA GLY A 172 4.21 -21.02 -19.56
C GLY A 172 3.19 -21.19 -18.44
N ARG A 173 2.71 -20.09 -17.83
CA ARG A 173 1.65 -20.07 -16.82
C ARG A 173 0.30 -19.55 -17.34
N GLY A 174 0.20 -19.21 -18.63
CA GLY A 174 -1.03 -18.65 -19.21
C GLY A 174 -1.36 -17.24 -18.70
N HIS A 175 -0.35 -16.43 -18.35
CA HIS A 175 -0.55 -15.04 -17.95
C HIS A 175 -0.33 -14.09 -19.13
N ASP A 176 -1.42 -13.70 -19.79
CA ASP A 176 -1.39 -12.80 -20.96
C ASP A 176 -1.05 -11.34 -20.57
N ALA A 177 -1.36 -10.95 -19.33
CA ALA A 177 -1.05 -9.64 -18.77
C ALA A 177 -0.68 -9.74 -17.28
N VAL A 178 0.44 -9.13 -16.89
CA VAL A 178 0.95 -9.17 -15.52
C VAL A 178 1.26 -7.77 -15.00
N PRO A 179 1.03 -7.50 -13.69
CA PRO A 179 1.45 -6.25 -13.09
C PRO A 179 2.97 -6.06 -13.22
N ALA A 180 3.43 -4.85 -13.50
CA ALA A 180 4.85 -4.54 -13.64
C ALA A 180 5.67 -4.86 -12.38
N GLY A 181 5.01 -4.86 -11.20
CA GLY A 181 5.61 -5.33 -9.95
C GLY A 181 6.06 -6.80 -9.96
N TYR A 182 5.50 -7.64 -10.82
CA TYR A 182 5.92 -9.04 -10.96
C TYR A 182 7.33 -9.14 -11.54
N LEU A 183 7.71 -8.24 -12.45
CA LEU A 183 9.05 -8.17 -13.01
C LEU A 183 10.08 -7.86 -11.93
N LEU A 184 9.78 -6.94 -11.02
CA LEU A 184 10.64 -6.64 -9.86
C LEU A 184 10.79 -7.86 -8.94
N GLY A 185 9.69 -8.56 -8.67
CA GLY A 185 9.70 -9.80 -7.88
C GLY A 185 10.52 -10.90 -8.54
N PHE A 186 10.45 -11.02 -9.86
CA PHE A 186 11.22 -11.95 -10.66
C PHE A 186 12.72 -11.62 -10.61
N MET A 187 13.09 -10.35 -10.80
CA MET A 187 14.48 -9.88 -10.71
C MET A 187 15.08 -10.05 -9.31
N ARG A 188 14.29 -9.92 -8.23
CA ARG A 188 14.76 -10.19 -6.85
C ARG A 188 15.06 -11.66 -6.61
N LYS A 189 14.33 -12.56 -7.26
CA LYS A 189 14.50 -14.02 -7.14
C LYS A 189 15.49 -14.57 -8.17
N TRP A 190 16.12 -13.71 -8.97
CA TRP A 190 17.08 -14.10 -9.99
C TRP A 190 18.29 -14.77 -9.35
N ARG A 191 18.49 -16.05 -9.65
CA ARG A 191 19.70 -16.81 -9.31
C ARG A 191 20.50 -16.92 -10.59
N GLY A 192 21.62 -16.19 -10.67
CA GLY A 192 22.51 -16.27 -11.83
C GLY A 192 23.12 -17.66 -11.93
N GLY A 193 23.04 -18.26 -13.11
CA GLY A 193 23.64 -19.56 -13.43
C GLY A 193 22.62 -20.55 -13.98
N ASP A 194 22.99 -21.22 -15.07
CA ASP A 194 22.27 -22.32 -15.70
C ASP A 194 21.60 -23.25 -14.68
N VAL A 195 20.26 -23.27 -14.73
CA VAL A 195 19.50 -24.45 -14.34
C VAL A 195 18.53 -24.72 -15.49
N SER A 196 19.05 -25.44 -16.49
CA SER A 196 18.22 -26.44 -17.16
C SER A 196 17.54 -27.28 -16.08
N GLY A 197 16.21 -27.29 -16.07
CA GLY A 197 15.41 -28.17 -15.23
C GLY A 197 14.91 -27.53 -13.92
N SER A 198 13.80 -26.81 -14.02
CA SER A 198 12.64 -27.14 -13.18
C SER A 198 11.41 -26.51 -13.80
N ASP A 199 10.75 -27.32 -14.64
CA ASP A 199 9.30 -27.31 -14.68
C ASP A 199 8.77 -27.21 -13.23
N PRO A 200 7.76 -26.39 -12.96
CA PRO A 200 6.88 -26.64 -11.82
C PRO A 200 6.03 -27.87 -12.17
N SER A 201 6.67 -29.04 -12.24
CA SER A 201 5.98 -30.30 -12.10
C SER A 201 5.36 -30.31 -10.70
N LEU A 202 4.05 -30.47 -10.70
CA LEU A 202 3.24 -31.11 -9.68
C LEU A 202 4.02 -31.62 -8.45
N ALA A 203 3.67 -31.05 -7.30
CA ALA A 203 3.82 -31.63 -5.97
C ALA A 203 5.24 -32.06 -5.54
N SER A 204 5.83 -31.27 -4.64
CA SER A 204 6.55 -31.88 -3.51
C SER A 204 6.04 -31.24 -2.22
N GLY A 205 5.08 -31.95 -1.62
CA GLY A 205 4.58 -31.65 -0.28
C GLY A 205 5.74 -31.72 0.70
N LYS A 206 6.04 -30.60 1.37
CA LYS A 206 6.63 -30.71 2.70
C LYS A 206 5.66 -31.55 3.53
N PRO A 207 6.12 -32.51 4.34
CA PRO A 207 5.23 -33.26 5.21
C PRO A 207 4.59 -32.24 6.15
N ILE A 208 3.34 -31.87 5.85
CA ILE A 208 2.54 -31.10 6.77
C ILE A 208 2.36 -32.06 7.94
N THR A 209 3.11 -31.82 9.00
CA THR A 209 2.89 -32.53 10.25
C THR A 209 1.40 -32.37 10.54
N ARG A 210 0.65 -33.43 10.88
CA ARG A 210 -0.81 -33.36 11.14
C ARG A 210 -1.20 -32.18 12.05
N GLN A 211 -0.27 -31.73 12.90
CA GLN A 211 -0.38 -30.55 13.74
C GLN A 211 -0.41 -29.21 12.97
N ALA A 212 0.39 -29.03 11.92
CA ALA A 212 0.41 -27.81 11.11
C ALA A 212 -0.88 -27.66 10.28
N ASP A 213 -1.40 -28.75 9.71
CA ASP A 213 -2.71 -28.77 9.04
C ASP A 213 -3.84 -28.37 10.01
N LYS A 214 -3.77 -28.92 11.24
CA LYS A 214 -4.75 -28.61 12.28
C LYS A 214 -4.67 -27.14 12.69
N LEU A 215 -3.48 -26.57 12.85
CA LEU A 215 -3.31 -25.15 13.17
C LEU A 215 -3.88 -24.25 12.07
N GLN A 216 -3.61 -24.57 10.81
CA GLN A 216 -4.13 -23.79 9.67
C GLN A 216 -5.66 -23.81 9.61
N ARG A 217 -6.30 -24.95 9.93
CA ARG A 217 -7.76 -25.05 10.06
C ARG A 217 -8.32 -24.19 11.20
N LEU A 218 -7.61 -24.10 12.33
CA LEU A 218 -8.02 -23.25 13.46
C LEU A 218 -7.89 -21.76 13.14
N MET A 219 -6.92 -21.37 12.31
CA MET A 219 -6.69 -19.96 11.93
C MET A 219 -7.63 -19.48 10.82
N ALA A 220 -8.07 -20.35 9.91
CA ALA A 220 -8.85 -19.98 8.72
C ALA A 220 -10.11 -19.12 8.99
N PRO A 221 -10.90 -19.37 10.04
CA PRO A 221 -12.08 -18.54 10.34
C PRO A 221 -11.75 -17.20 11.04
N ALA A 222 -10.50 -16.95 11.43
CA ALA A 222 -10.14 -15.76 12.21
C ALA A 222 -10.32 -14.45 11.39
N PRO A 223 -10.89 -13.39 12.00
CA PRO A 223 -10.96 -12.08 11.38
C PRO A 223 -9.57 -11.46 11.33
N PHE A 224 -9.07 -11.18 10.13
CA PHE A 224 -7.77 -10.53 9.93
C PHE A 224 -7.88 -9.00 10.04
N ILE A 225 -9.03 -8.44 9.65
CA ILE A 225 -9.34 -7.02 9.72
C ILE A 225 -9.82 -6.70 11.14
N ASN A 226 -9.41 -5.57 11.71
CA ASN A 226 -9.78 -5.13 13.07
C ASN A 226 -9.45 -6.13 14.20
N ARG A 227 -8.38 -6.92 14.04
CA ARG A 227 -7.92 -7.94 15.01
C ARG A 227 -7.84 -7.43 16.46
N TYR A 228 -7.39 -6.19 16.68
CA TYR A 228 -7.29 -5.60 18.02
C TYR A 228 -8.66 -5.43 18.68
N PHE A 229 -9.71 -5.11 17.92
CA PHE A 229 -11.07 -5.02 18.42
C PHE A 229 -11.62 -6.39 18.82
N HIS A 230 -11.38 -7.42 18.01
CA HIS A 230 -11.77 -8.80 18.32
C HIS A 230 -11.00 -9.37 19.52
N GLU A 231 -9.72 -9.00 19.66
CA GLU A 231 -8.93 -9.33 20.86
C GLU A 231 -9.53 -8.69 22.12
N SER A 232 -9.87 -7.40 22.08
CA SER A 232 -10.50 -6.72 23.21
C SER A 232 -11.88 -7.30 23.54
N ASP A 233 -12.70 -7.63 22.53
CA ASP A 233 -14.01 -8.27 22.73
C ASP A 233 -13.87 -9.68 23.34
N LEU A 234 -12.89 -10.46 22.87
CA LEU A 234 -12.58 -11.78 23.43
C LEU A 234 -12.09 -11.70 24.86
N LYS A 235 -11.17 -10.78 25.17
CA LYS A 235 -10.69 -10.56 26.54
C LYS A 235 -11.82 -10.13 27.47
N ARG A 236 -12.78 -9.32 26.98
CA ARG A 236 -13.97 -8.93 27.73
C ARG A 236 -14.94 -10.10 27.96
N LYS A 237 -15.15 -10.98 26.96
CA LYS A 237 -16.08 -12.12 27.04
C LYS A 237 -15.52 -13.32 27.81
N LEU A 238 -14.23 -13.63 27.65
CA LEU A 238 -13.58 -14.81 28.24
C LEU A 238 -12.85 -14.51 29.55
N GLY A 239 -12.50 -13.23 29.80
CA GLY A 239 -11.54 -12.82 30.82
C GLY A 239 -10.10 -12.84 30.28
N VAL A 240 -9.28 -11.87 30.73
CA VAL A 240 -7.89 -11.68 30.27
C VAL A 240 -7.05 -12.92 30.53
N ASP A 241 -7.07 -13.44 31.77
CA ASP A 241 -6.26 -14.60 32.18
C ASP A 241 -6.62 -15.86 31.38
N ARG A 242 -7.91 -16.04 31.08
CA ARG A 242 -8.40 -17.19 30.32
C ARG A 242 -8.00 -17.11 28.85
N TYR A 243 -7.99 -15.90 28.28
CA TYR A 243 -7.52 -15.67 26.93
C TYR A 243 -6.02 -15.93 26.81
N GLU A 244 -5.21 -15.39 27.72
CA GLU A 244 -3.75 -15.57 27.72
C GLU A 244 -3.36 -17.04 27.92
N LYS A 245 -4.04 -17.74 28.83
CA LYS A 245 -3.84 -19.18 29.03
C LYS A 245 -4.17 -20.00 27.77
N ARG A 246 -5.20 -19.63 27.01
CA ARG A 246 -5.54 -20.29 25.72
C ARG A 246 -4.49 -20.04 24.65
N VAL A 247 -3.93 -18.83 24.58
CA VAL A 247 -2.85 -18.50 23.64
C VAL A 247 -1.59 -19.29 23.99
N GLU A 248 -1.24 -19.37 25.27
CA GLU A 248 -0.06 -20.13 25.71
C GLU A 248 -0.22 -21.64 25.49
N ASP A 249 -1.39 -22.22 25.79
CA ASP A 249 -1.67 -23.64 25.53
C ASP A 249 -1.50 -24.00 24.04
N LEU A 250 -2.03 -23.17 23.14
CA LEU A 250 -1.86 -23.36 21.69
C LEU A 250 -0.41 -23.14 21.24
N ARG A 251 0.31 -22.20 21.86
CA ARG A 251 1.72 -21.98 21.60
C ARG A 251 2.54 -23.21 21.95
N SER A 252 2.37 -23.75 23.16
CA SER A 252 3.05 -24.96 23.62
C SER A 252 2.66 -26.20 22.81
N ARG A 253 1.37 -26.35 22.48
CA ARG A 253 0.83 -27.52 21.78
C ARG A 253 1.23 -27.61 20.31
N PHE A 254 1.38 -26.48 19.63
CA PHE A 254 1.70 -26.42 18.20
C PHE A 254 3.12 -25.92 17.90
N GLY A 255 3.90 -25.54 18.93
CA GLY A 255 5.25 -24.98 18.75
C GLY A 255 5.26 -23.75 17.84
N CYS A 256 4.18 -22.96 17.87
CA CYS A 256 3.94 -21.88 16.90
C CYS A 256 4.26 -20.50 17.48
N SER A 257 4.31 -19.48 16.62
CA SER A 257 4.49 -18.10 17.08
C SER A 257 3.27 -17.63 17.90
N VAL A 258 3.49 -16.67 18.80
CA VAL A 258 2.39 -16.03 19.58
C VAL A 258 1.30 -15.50 18.65
N PHE A 259 1.70 -14.93 17.51
CA PHE A 259 0.77 -14.43 16.49
C PHE A 259 -0.12 -15.53 15.89
N GLN A 260 0.45 -16.70 15.56
CA GLN A 260 -0.32 -17.83 15.04
C GLN A 260 -1.26 -18.41 16.12
N ALA A 261 -0.80 -18.50 17.36
CA ALA A 261 -1.62 -18.94 18.48
C ALA A 261 -2.82 -17.99 18.72
N GLN A 262 -2.59 -16.67 18.68
CA GLN A 262 -3.66 -15.67 18.76
C GLN A 262 -4.70 -15.83 17.64
N LEU A 263 -4.25 -15.99 16.39
CA LEU A 263 -5.15 -16.19 15.26
C LEU A 263 -5.95 -17.50 15.40
N ALA A 264 -5.34 -18.57 15.90
CA ALA A 264 -6.06 -19.81 16.18
C ALA A 264 -7.12 -19.64 17.29
N VAL A 265 -6.83 -18.89 18.36
CA VAL A 265 -7.84 -18.56 19.40
C VAL A 265 -9.00 -17.77 18.79
N HIS A 266 -8.70 -16.78 17.95
CA HIS A 266 -9.73 -15.95 17.32
C HIS A 266 -10.58 -16.77 16.36
N GLY A 267 -9.97 -17.62 15.55
CA GLY A 267 -10.69 -18.51 14.65
C GLY A 267 -11.54 -19.56 15.39
N MET A 268 -11.04 -20.13 16.49
CA MET A 268 -11.84 -20.98 17.37
C MET A 268 -13.07 -20.24 17.92
N ALA A 269 -12.88 -19.00 18.35
CA ALA A 269 -13.99 -18.21 18.89
C ALA A 269 -15.03 -17.80 17.83
N VAL A 270 -14.63 -17.62 16.57
CA VAL A 270 -15.58 -17.47 15.45
C VAL A 270 -16.33 -18.79 15.20
N ALA A 271 -15.63 -19.92 15.19
CA ALA A 271 -16.24 -21.23 14.99
C ALA A 271 -17.22 -21.61 16.13
N GLU A 272 -16.94 -21.18 17.35
CA GLU A 272 -17.79 -21.33 18.54
C GLU A 272 -18.94 -20.29 18.59
N GLY A 273 -18.99 -19.33 17.65
CA GLY A 273 -20.01 -18.27 17.62
C GLY A 273 -19.86 -17.20 18.70
N VAL A 274 -18.71 -17.16 19.40
CA VAL A 274 -18.44 -16.20 20.48
C VAL A 274 -18.18 -14.80 19.92
N ILE A 275 -17.58 -14.71 18.73
CA ILE A 275 -17.35 -13.47 18.00
C ILE A 275 -17.79 -13.61 16.54
N GLN A 276 -18.23 -12.50 15.93
CA GLN A 276 -18.53 -12.45 14.51
C GLN A 276 -17.26 -12.20 13.70
N ARG A 277 -17.24 -12.75 12.49
CA ARG A 277 -16.15 -12.61 11.52
C ARG A 277 -16.12 -11.21 10.90
#